data_AF-D8R3R9-F1
#
_entry.id   AF-D8R3R9-F1
#
_cell.length_a   1.000
_cell.length_b   1.000
_cell.length_c   1.000
_cell.angle_alpha   90.00
_cell.angle_beta   90.00
_cell.angle_gamma   90.00
#
_symmetry.space_group_name_H-M   'P 1'
#
loop_
_entity.id
_entity.type
_entity.pdbx_description
1 polymer ?
#
loop_
_entity_poly.entity_id
_entity_poly.type
_entity_poly.pdbx_seq_one_letter_code
_entity_poly.pdbx_strand_id
1 'polypeptide(L)' 'LQGLLSEMRIKGYEPDRKVVIHSMEEEDKDEVLFYHSEKLAVAFGIASTPPRTPLCIVKNLRVRSDCHSAIKFV' A
#
# COMPACT_ATOMS: atom_id res chain seq x y z
N LEU A 1 2.09 -9.33 -2.95
CA LEU A 1 1.66 -7.91 -3.08
C LEU A 1 0.93 -7.61 -4.38
N GLN A 2 1.44 -8.05 -5.54
CA GLN A 2 0.82 -7.74 -6.85
C GLN A 2 -0.67 -8.09 -6.92
N GLY A 3 -1.11 -9.23 -6.38
CA GLY A 3 -2.53 -9.59 -6.34
C GLY A 3 -3.40 -8.58 -5.58
N LEU A 4 -3.01 -8.23 -4.35
CA LEU A 4 -3.72 -7.24 -3.53
C LEU A 4 -3.76 -5.85 -4.20
N LEU A 5 -2.66 -5.44 -4.84
CA LEU A 5 -2.60 -4.18 -5.57
C LEU A 5 -3.52 -4.16 -6.79
N SER A 6 -3.55 -5.26 -7.55
CA SER A 6 -4.48 -5.40 -8.67
C SER A 6 -5.93 -5.29 -8.19
N GLU A 7 -6.28 -5.92 -7.07
CA GLU A 7 -7.62 -5.80 -6.47
C GLU A 7 -7.93 -4.35 -6.04
N MET A 8 -6.98 -3.67 -5.39
CA MET A 8 -7.14 -2.26 -5.02
C MET A 8 -7.37 -1.38 -6.25
N ARG A 9 -6.59 -1.58 -7.33
CA ARG A 9 -6.71 -0.82 -8.59
C ARG A 9 -8.05 -1.06 -9.26
N ILE A 10 -8.55 -2.30 -9.26
CA ILE A 10 -9.90 -2.64 -9.76
C ILE A 10 -10.98 -1.92 -8.94
N LYS A 11 -10.76 -1.78 -7.62
CA LYS A 11 -11.64 -1.01 -6.72
C LYS A 11 -11.46 0.52 -6.85
N GLY A 12 -10.57 1.01 -7.72
CA GLY A 12 -10.38 2.43 -8.00
C GLY A 12 -9.26 3.12 -7.23
N TYR A 13 -8.33 2.38 -6.62
CA TYR A 13 -7.13 2.96 -6.02
C TYR A 13 -6.17 3.47 -7.11
N GLU A 14 -5.84 4.77 -7.03
CA GLU A 14 -4.82 5.43 -7.85
C GLU A 14 -3.61 5.82 -6.98
N PRO A 15 -2.38 5.36 -7.30
CA PRO A 15 -1.20 5.72 -6.52
C PRO A 15 -0.84 7.20 -6.66
N ASP A 16 -0.51 7.86 -5.55
CA ASP A 16 -0.08 9.26 -5.56
C ASP A 16 1.43 9.37 -5.87
N ARG A 17 1.74 9.56 -7.16
CA ARG A 17 3.12 9.67 -7.69
C ARG A 17 3.83 10.96 -7.33
N LYS A 18 3.12 11.95 -6.76
CA LYS A 18 3.71 13.24 -6.34
C LYS A 18 4.59 13.12 -5.10
N VAL A 19 4.55 11.98 -4.41
CA VAL A 19 5.22 11.74 -3.14
C VAL A 19 6.63 11.12 -3.32
N VAL A 20 6.98 10.70 -4.54
CA VAL A 20 8.28 10.08 -4.84
C VAL A 20 9.26 11.11 -5.42
N ILE A 21 10.54 10.90 -5.14
CA ILE A 21 11.68 11.75 -5.53
C ILE A 21 11.52 12.15 -7.01
N HIS A 22 11.55 13.46 -7.28
CA HIS A 22 11.25 14.02 -8.60
C HIS A 22 12.11 13.45 -9.74
N SER A 23 13.28 12.91 -9.41
CA SER A 23 14.31 12.42 -10.34
C SER A 23 14.21 10.92 -10.69
N MET A 24 13.16 10.21 -10.29
CA MET A 24 12.97 8.78 -10.59
C MET A 24 12.08 8.57 -11.82
N GLU A 25 12.31 7.52 -12.58
CA GLU A 25 11.43 7.12 -13.69
C GLU A 25 10.05 6.69 -13.12
N GLU A 26 8.97 6.92 -13.87
CA GLU A 26 7.60 6.69 -13.36
C GLU A 26 7.35 5.22 -12.93
N GLU A 27 8.02 4.28 -13.60
CA GLU A 27 7.99 2.85 -13.26
C GLU A 27 8.67 2.56 -11.91
N ASP A 28 9.83 3.18 -11.64
CA ASP A 28 10.52 3.08 -10.35
C ASP A 28 9.70 3.75 -9.23
N LYS A 29 8.98 4.84 -9.54
CA LYS A 29 8.12 5.52 -8.56
C LYS A 29 6.98 4.63 -8.09
N ASP A 30 6.34 3.94 -9.03
CA ASP A 30 5.27 2.99 -8.73
C ASP A 30 5.84 1.87 -7.84
N GLU A 31 6.98 1.27 -8.19
CA GLU A 31 7.62 0.24 -7.35
C GLU A 31 7.91 0.73 -5.92
N VAL A 32 8.52 1.90 -5.75
CA VAL A 32 8.84 2.45 -4.41
C VAL A 32 7.58 2.67 -3.57
N LEU A 33 6.50 3.18 -4.18
CA LEU A 33 5.21 3.36 -3.49
C LEU A 33 4.61 2.04 -3.00
N PHE A 34 4.94 0.91 -3.65
CA PHE A 34 4.44 -0.41 -3.27
C PHE A 34 5.21 -1.03 -2.10
N TYR A 35 6.49 -0.71 -1.95
CA TYR A 35 7.34 -1.25 -0.86
C TYR A 35 7.27 -0.44 0.44
N HIS A 36 6.22 0.36 0.62
CA HIS A 36 5.98 1.02 1.90
C HIS A 36 5.62 -0.01 2.98
N SER A 37 6.25 0.12 4.16
CA SER A 37 6.08 -0.83 5.26
C SER A 37 4.63 -1.02 5.68
N GLU A 38 3.78 0.00 5.58
CA GLU A 38 2.35 -0.09 5.86
C GLU A 38 1.62 -1.04 4.91
N LYS A 39 1.86 -0.92 3.59
CA LYS A 39 1.23 -1.78 2.59
C LYS A 39 1.73 -3.22 2.70
N LEU A 40 3.02 -3.39 2.97
CA LEU A 40 3.61 -4.71 3.24
C LEU A 40 2.98 -5.36 4.47
N ALA A 41 2.83 -4.61 5.56
CA ALA A 41 2.23 -5.11 6.80
C ALA A 41 0.76 -5.54 6.59
N VAL A 42 -0.04 -4.77 5.84
CA VAL A 42 -1.41 -5.16 5.49
C VAL A 42 -1.41 -6.42 4.64
N ALA A 43 -0.63 -6.45 3.56
CA ALA A 43 -0.59 -7.59 2.65
C ALA A 43 -0.18 -8.87 3.37
N PHE A 44 0.83 -8.78 4.25
CA PHE A 44 1.26 -9.89 5.08
C PHE A 44 0.17 -10.30 6.07
N GLY A 45 -0.44 -9.35 6.78
CA GLY A 45 -1.53 -9.63 7.72
C GLY A 45 -2.68 -10.39 7.05
N ILE A 46 -3.11 -9.99 5.86
CA ILE A 46 -4.18 -10.68 5.11
C ILE A 46 -3.75 -12.07 4.67
N ALA A 47 -2.51 -12.21 4.18
CA ALA A 47 -2.01 -13.49 3.70
C ALA A 47 -1.75 -14.50 4.84
N SER A 48 -1.42 -14.01 6.03
CA SER A 48 -0.96 -14.85 7.16
C SER A 48 -1.99 -15.04 8.25
N THR A 49 -3.14 -14.37 8.20
CA THR A 49 -4.22 -14.55 9.17
C THR A 49 -5.46 -15.19 8.55
N PRO A 50 -6.27 -15.92 9.36
CA PRO A 50 -7.55 -16.43 8.88
C PRO A 50 -8.48 -15.33 8.38
N PRO A 51 -9.41 -15.64 7.46
CA PRO A 51 -10.43 -14.70 7.05
C PRO A 51 -11.20 -14.14 8.25
N ARG A 52 -11.52 -12.83 8.19
CA ARG A 52 -12.24 -12.09 9.25
C ARG A 52 -11.46 -11.91 10.55
N THR A 53 -10.16 -12.20 10.58
CA THR A 53 -9.31 -11.81 11.70
C THR A 53 -9.08 -10.29 11.69
N PRO A 54 -9.28 -9.59 12.81
CA PRO A 54 -8.96 -8.17 12.91
C PRO A 54 -7.45 -7.96 12.77
N LEU A 55 -7.04 -7.03 11.90
CA LEU A 55 -5.65 -6.62 11.75
C LEU A 55 -5.43 -5.24 12.37
N CYS A 56 -4.43 -5.10 13.23
CA CYS A 56 -4.00 -3.84 13.81
C CYS A 56 -2.56 -3.55 13.40
N ILE A 57 -2.35 -2.45 12.68
CA ILE A 57 -1.02 -2.02 12.22
C ILE A 57 -0.70 -0.69 12.88
N VAL A 58 0.37 -0.68 13.67
CA VAL A 58 0.84 0.50 14.40
C VAL A 58 2.16 0.95 13.80
N LYS A 59 2.30 2.26 13.58
CA LYS A 59 3.53 2.88 13.08
C LYS A 59 3.89 4.07 13.97
N ASN A 60 5.17 4.21 14.30
CA ASN A 60 5.68 5.34 15.09
C ASN A 60 5.78 6.63 14.27
N LEU A 61 5.72 6.52 12.95
CA LEU A 61 5.76 7.65 12.01
C LEU A 61 4.39 7.87 11.39
N ARG A 62 4.15 9.10 10.96
CA ARG A 62 2.95 9.47 10.21
C ARG A 62 2.81 8.59 8.96
N VAL A 63 1.61 8.03 8.78
CA VAL A 63 1.26 7.30 7.56
C VAL A 63 1.21 8.28 6.40
N ARG A 64 1.91 7.94 5.30
CA ARG A 64 1.92 8.76 4.07
C ARG A 64 0.54 8.76 3.41
N SER A 65 0.19 9.86 2.74
CA SER A 65 -1.12 10.05 2.07
C SER A 65 -1.48 8.86 1.18
N ASP A 66 -0.52 8.43 0.35
CA ASP A 66 -0.68 7.28 -0.53
C ASP A 66 -0.98 5.97 0.22
N CYS A 67 -0.24 5.66 1.30
CA CYS A 67 -0.52 4.48 2.13
C CYS A 67 -1.90 4.57 2.78
N HIS A 68 -2.25 5.74 3.30
CA HIS A 68 -3.54 5.97 3.94
C HIS A 68 -4.71 5.78 2.96
N SER A 69 -4.54 6.21 1.71
CA SER A 69 -5.52 5.99 0.64
C SER A 69 -5.57 4.52 0.24
N ALA A 70 -4.44 3.87 0.00
CA ALA A 70 -4.38 2.45 -0.42
C ALA A 70 -5.10 1.51 0.55
N ILE A 71 -4.92 1.71 1.86
CA ILE A 71 -5.50 0.85 2.91
C ILE A 71 -7.04 0.89 2.90
N LYS A 72 -7.66 1.96 2.38
CA LYS A 72 -9.14 2.05 2.27
C LYS A 72 -9.73 1.13 1.21
N PHE A 73 -8.92 0.66 0.26
CA PHE A 73 -9.37 -0.21 -0.85
C PHE A 73 -9.09 -1.69 -0.59
N VAL A 74 -8.55 -2.01 0.59
CA VAL A 74 -8.34 -3.38 1.08
C VAL A 74 -9.68 -3.99 1.45
#